data_AF-A0A496ACF2-F1
#
_entry.id   AF-A0A496ACF2-F1
#
_cell.length_a   1.000
_cell.length_b   1.000
_cell.length_c   1.000
_cell.angle_alpha   90.00
_cell.angle_beta   90.00
_cell.angle_gamma   90.00
#
_symmetry.space_group_name_H-M   'P 1'
#
loop_
_entity.id
_entity.type
_entity.pdbx_description
1 polymer ?
#
loop_
_entity_poly.entity_id
_entity_poly.type
_entity_poly.pdbx_seq_one_letter_code
_entity_poly.pdbx_strand_id
1 'polypeptide(L)' 'MQESKTYQLMLRKNTIKHIIALLEQQFHTEAVRALTPMLQNIDDLDRLEELHLVAARVPNIEAFTQELID' A
#
# COMPACT_ATOMS: atom_id res chain seq x y z
N MET A 1 -9.66 18.83 -15.43
CA MET A 1 -10.72 18.23 -14.60
C MET A 1 -10.13 18.09 -13.20
N GLN A 2 -10.68 18.77 -12.20
CA GLN A 2 -10.28 18.54 -10.82
C GLN A 2 -11.09 17.35 -10.33
N GLU A 3 -10.45 16.21 -10.10
CA GLU A 3 -11.14 15.02 -9.63
C GLU A 3 -11.79 15.30 -8.27
N SER A 4 -13.04 14.85 -8.11
CA SER A 4 -13.76 15.03 -6.85
C SER A 4 -12.98 14.37 -5.71
N LYS A 5 -12.96 15.00 -4.52
CA LYS A 5 -12.35 14.42 -3.30
C LYS A 5 -12.81 12.98 -3.04
N THR A 6 -14.05 12.66 -3.41
CA THR A 6 -14.61 11.31 -3.32
C THR A 6 -13.90 10.31 -4.23
N TYR A 7 -13.55 10.73 -5.45
CA TYR A 7 -12.85 9.90 -6.42
C TYR A 7 -11.40 9.63 -5.97
N GLN A 8 -10.71 10.67 -5.51
CA GLN A 8 -9.36 10.55 -4.93
C GLN A 8 -9.33 9.61 -3.71
N LEU A 9 -10.32 9.73 -2.82
CA LEU A 9 -10.47 8.81 -1.68
C LEU A 9 -10.72 7.36 -2.13
N MET A 10 -11.52 7.16 -3.20
CA MET A 10 -11.79 5.84 -3.75
C MET A 10 -10.53 5.21 -4.34
N LEU A 11 -9.78 5.97 -5.16
CA LEU A 11 -8.51 5.51 -5.72
C LEU A 11 -7.55 5.10 -4.61
N ARG A 12 -7.35 5.96 -3.62
CA ARG A 12 -6.48 5.69 -2.46
C ARG A 12 -6.83 4.37 -1.77
N LYS A 13 -8.11 4.19 -1.45
CA LYS A 13 -8.60 2.96 -0.79
C LYS A 13 -8.38 1.72 -1.65
N ASN A 14 -8.59 1.82 -2.96
CA ASN A 14 -8.37 0.71 -3.88
C ASN A 14 -6.88 0.36 -4.02
N THR A 15 -6.01 1.36 -4.12
CA THR A 15 -4.56 1.14 -4.19
C THR A 15 -4.04 0.46 -2.92
N ILE A 16 -4.44 0.93 -1.74
CA ILE A 16 -4.10 0.28 -0.46
C ILE A 16 -4.58 -1.18 -0.43
N LYS A 17 -5.81 -1.43 -0.88
CA LYS A 17 -6.35 -2.80 -0.94
C LYS A 17 -5.51 -3.70 -1.86
N HIS A 18 -5.05 -3.19 -3.00
CA HIS A 18 -4.23 -3.97 -3.93
C HIS A 18 -2.83 -4.24 -3.39
N ILE A 19 -2.20 -3.26 -2.72
CA ILE A 19 -0.93 -3.45 -2.00
C ILE A 19 -1.06 -4.60 -1.00
N ILE A 20 -2.09 -4.54 -0.13
CA ILE A 20 -2.33 -5.58 0.88
C ILE A 20 -2.52 -6.95 0.23
N ALA A 21 -3.35 -7.03 -0.83
CA ALA A 21 -3.60 -8.29 -1.52
C ALA A 21 -2.33 -8.90 -2.12
N LEU A 22 -1.44 -8.08 -2.72
CA LEU A 22 -0.17 -8.55 -3.25
C LEU A 22 0.78 -9.04 -2.15
N LEU A 23 0.83 -8.34 -1.02
CA LEU A 23 1.66 -8.75 0.11
C LEU A 23 1.12 -10.03 0.75
N GLU A 24 -0.20 -10.18 0.90
CA GLU A 24 -0.83 -11.39 1.46
C GLU A 24 -0.65 -12.62 0.55
N GLN A 25 -0.43 -12.44 -0.76
CA GLN A 25 -0.08 -13.54 -1.66
C GLN A 25 1.34 -14.06 -1.46
N GLN A 26 2.24 -13.21 -0.95
CA GLN A 26 3.68 -13.51 -0.85
C GLN A 26 4.12 -13.82 0.58
N PHE A 27 3.45 -13.22 1.57
CA PHE A 27 3.87 -13.22 2.98
C PHE A 27 2.73 -13.60 3.92
N HIS A 28 3.07 -13.91 5.16
CA HIS A 28 2.09 -14.28 6.18
C HIS A 28 1.08 -13.15 6.44
N THR A 29 -0.21 -13.49 6.36
CA THR A 29 -1.33 -12.56 6.51
C THR A 29 -1.25 -11.72 7.79
N GLU A 30 -0.81 -12.28 8.91
CA GLU A 30 -0.67 -11.54 10.18
C GLU A 30 0.38 -10.42 10.10
N ALA A 31 1.52 -10.69 9.46
CA ALA A 31 2.57 -9.70 9.24
C ALA A 31 2.09 -8.57 8.32
N VAL A 32 1.36 -8.90 7.26
CA VAL A 32 0.79 -7.89 6.34
C VAL A 32 -0.28 -7.05 7.02
N ARG A 33 -1.15 -7.67 7.84
CA ARG A 33 -2.17 -6.94 8.60
C ARG A 33 -1.57 -5.92 9.56
N ALA A 34 -0.42 -6.21 10.15
CA ALA A 34 0.28 -5.26 11.02
C ALA A 34 0.71 -3.97 10.29
N LEU A 35 0.91 -4.02 8.96
CA LEU A 35 1.28 -2.86 8.13
C LEU A 35 0.09 -2.05 7.62
N THR A 36 -1.13 -2.60 7.72
CA THR A 36 -2.34 -1.94 7.22
C THR A 36 -2.55 -0.51 7.78
N PRO A 37 -2.36 -0.25 9.09
CA PRO A 37 -2.52 1.10 9.63
C PRO A 37 -1.52 2.10 9.04
N MET A 38 -0.28 1.69 8.78
CA MET A 38 0.74 2.55 8.19
C MET A 38 0.34 2.94 6.76
N LEU A 39 -0.09 1.98 5.94
CA LEU A 39 -0.59 2.24 4.58
C LEU A 39 -1.81 3.16 4.58
N GLN A 40 -2.71 3.03 5.55
CA GLN A 40 -3.91 3.87 5.66
C GLN A 40 -3.62 5.32 6.02
N ASN A 41 -2.48 5.60 6.66
CA ASN A 41 -2.03 6.94 7.02
C ASN A 41 -1.36 7.69 5.86
N ILE A 42 -1.08 7.01 4.74
CA ILE A 42 -0.54 7.65 3.54
C ILE A 42 -1.68 8.32 2.78
N ASP A 43 -1.67 9.65 2.76
CA ASP A 43 -2.67 10.45 2.02
C ASP A 43 -2.27 10.68 0.56
N ASP A 44 -0.98 10.54 0.24
CA ASP A 44 -0.42 10.74 -1.09
C ASP A 44 -0.67 9.52 -1.99
N LEU A 45 -1.43 9.74 -3.07
CA LEU A 45 -1.78 8.68 -4.03
C LEU A 45 -0.55 8.24 -4.84
N ASP A 46 0.33 9.16 -5.23
CA ASP A 46 1.49 8.84 -6.05
C ASP A 46 2.45 7.93 -5.26
N ARG A 47 2.63 8.22 -3.96
CA ARG A 47 3.39 7.35 -3.06
C ARG A 47 2.79 5.96 -2.91
N LEU A 48 1.46 5.85 -2.87
CA LEU A 48 0.79 4.55 -2.82
C LEU A 48 0.94 3.77 -4.14
N GLU A 49 0.95 4.44 -5.29
CA GLU A 49 1.20 3.80 -6.58
C GLU A 49 2.64 3.26 -6.68
N GLU A 50 3.63 3.98 -6.16
CA GLU A 50 5.01 3.48 -6.04
C GLU A 50 5.08 2.24 -5.14
N LEU A 51 4.48 2.30 -3.95
CA LEU A 51 4.44 1.19 -3.00
C LEU A 51 3.73 -0.04 -3.59
N HIS A 52 2.73 0.15 -4.45
CA HIS A 52 2.09 -0.94 -5.18
C HIS A 52 3.06 -1.66 -6.12
N LEU A 53 3.95 -0.93 -6.80
CA LEU A 53 4.99 -1.54 -7.63
C LEU A 53 6.07 -2.24 -6.79
N VAL A 54 6.43 -1.66 -5.65
CA VAL A 54 7.41 -2.23 -4.70
C VAL A 54 6.87 -3.52 -4.08
N ALA A 55 5.61 -3.55 -3.67
CA ALA A 55 4.95 -4.72 -3.07
C ALA A 55 5.04 -5.98 -3.94
N ALA A 56 5.09 -5.82 -5.27
CA ALA A 56 5.22 -6.93 -6.22
C ALA A 56 6.65 -7.48 -6.36
N ARG A 57 7.66 -6.82 -5.78
CA ARG A 57 9.09 -7.09 -6.06
C ARG A 57 9.94 -7.33 -4.82
N VAL A 58 9.48 -6.90 -3.65
CA VAL A 58 10.21 -7.04 -2.39
C VAL A 58 10.47 -8.51 -2.03
N PRO A 59 11.65 -8.85 -1.51
CA PRO A 59 12.01 -10.24 -1.20
C PRO A 59 11.39 -10.74 0.12
N ASN A 60 10.98 -9.84 1.01
CA ASN A 60 10.39 -10.14 2.31
C ASN A 60 9.59 -8.95 2.85
N ILE A 61 8.86 -9.17 3.93
CA ILE A 61 7.97 -8.16 4.53
C ILE A 61 8.77 -7.04 5.21
N GLU A 62 9.96 -7.35 5.74
CA GLU A 62 10.84 -6.37 6.38
C GLU A 62 11.35 -5.34 5.37
N ALA A 63 11.71 -5.78 4.15
CA ALA A 63 12.12 -4.90 3.05
C ALA A 63 10.99 -3.95 2.66
N PHE A 64 9.75 -4.45 2.55
CA PHE A 64 8.59 -3.58 2.33
C PHE A 64 8.37 -2.60 3.47
N THR A 65 8.62 -3.02 4.70
CA THR A 65 8.46 -2.16 5.88
C THR A 65 9.46 -1.01 5.88
N GLN A 66 10.69 -1.22 5.39
CA GLN A 66 11.66 -0.13 5.23
C GLN A 66 11.17 0.93 4.23
N GLU A 67 10.59 0.50 3.11
CA GLU A 67 10.02 1.39 2.10
C GLU A 67 8.82 2.20 2.62
N LEU A 68 8.18 1.80 3.73
CA LEU A 68 7.11 2.60 4.37
C LEU A 68 7.64 3.70 5.29
N ILE A 69 8.91 3.62 5.71
CA ILE A 69 9.55 4.54 6.66
C ILE A 69 10.36 5.62 5.93
N ASP A 70 10.81 5.32 4.72
CA ASP A 70 11.46 6.26 3.79
C ASP A 70 10.45 7.23 3.12
#